data_AF-A0A533W5F6-F1
#
_entry.id   AF-A0A533W5F6-F1
#
_cell.length_a   1.000
_cell.length_b   1.000
_cell.length_c   1.000
_cell.angle_alpha   90.00
_cell.angle_beta   90.00
_cell.angle_gamma   90.00
#
_symmetry.space_group_name_H-M   'P 1'
#
loop_
_entity.id
_entity.type
_entity.pdbx_description
1 polymer ?
#
loop_
_entity_poly.entity_id
_entity_poly.type
_entity_poly.pdbx_seq_one_letter_code
_entity_poly.pdbx_strand_id
1 'polypeptide(L)'
;MKGARKTFSSGRKGLPVVLERRPYNAETPMDTIATSDITANRSFYVRNHFSIPKVDPSRWRLKVSGDVERPLRLSLPSIMRMRTKTVVTTMECAGN
;
A
#
# COMPACT_ATOMS: atom_id res chain seq x y z
N MET A 1 -22.24 -17.80 -16.93
CA MET A 1 -23.02 -16.72 -16.30
C MET A 1 -22.07 -15.58 -16.01
N LYS A 2 -22.19 -14.45 -16.73
CA LYS A 2 -21.28 -13.30 -16.63
C LYS A 2 -21.61 -12.52 -15.35
N GLY A 3 -20.69 -12.46 -14.40
CA GLY A 3 -20.86 -11.69 -13.16
C GLY A 3 -20.93 -10.19 -13.48
N ALA A 4 -22.02 -9.55 -13.06
CA ALA A 4 -22.23 -8.12 -13.23
C ALA A 4 -21.11 -7.33 -12.53
N ARG A 5 -20.49 -6.38 -13.24
CA ARG A 5 -19.63 -5.36 -12.62
C ARG A 5 -20.50 -4.57 -11.63
N LYS A 6 -20.27 -4.74 -10.33
CA LYS A 6 -20.83 -3.85 -9.31
C LYS A 6 -20.16 -2.49 -9.50
N THR A 7 -20.85 -1.56 -10.14
CA THR A 7 -20.45 -0.15 -10.21
C THR A 7 -20.60 0.44 -8.81
N PHE A 8 -19.49 0.51 -8.06
CA PHE A 8 -19.44 1.32 -6.86
C PHE A 8 -19.31 2.80 -7.26
N SER A 9 -20.03 3.66 -6.53
CA SER A 9 -20.25 5.08 -6.84
C SER A 9 -18.97 5.83 -7.24
N SER A 10 -19.13 6.78 -8.16
CA SER A 10 -18.12 7.77 -8.55
C SER A 10 -17.35 8.28 -7.33
N GLY A 11 -16.07 7.88 -7.22
CA GLY A 11 -15.18 8.43 -6.20
C GLY A 11 -15.17 9.96 -6.30
N ARG A 12 -15.01 10.65 -5.16
CA ARG A 12 -14.74 12.10 -5.21
C ARG A 12 -13.49 12.30 -6.07
N LYS A 13 -13.47 13.36 -6.90
CA LYS A 13 -12.35 13.64 -7.81
C LYS A 13 -11.00 13.52 -7.08
N GLY A 14 -10.12 12.65 -7.58
CA GLY A 14 -8.81 12.39 -6.96
C GLY A 14 -8.78 11.41 -5.78
N LEU A 15 -9.90 10.81 -5.36
CA LEU A 15 -9.93 9.75 -4.35
C LEU A 15 -10.15 8.37 -4.97
N PRO A 16 -9.55 7.29 -4.41
CA PRO A 16 -9.57 5.96 -5.00
C PRO A 16 -10.98 5.40 -5.15
N VAL A 17 -11.21 4.65 -6.23
CA VAL A 17 -12.48 3.97 -6.50
C VAL A 17 -12.51 2.68 -5.70
N VAL A 18 -13.48 2.53 -4.81
CA VAL A 18 -13.57 1.39 -3.89
C VAL A 18 -14.10 0.15 -4.63
N LEU A 19 -13.31 -0.93 -4.62
CA LEU A 19 -13.66 -2.22 -5.23
C LEU A 19 -14.20 -3.22 -4.19
N GLU A 20 -13.63 -3.23 -2.99
CA GLU A 20 -14.05 -4.07 -1.86
C GLU A 20 -13.87 -3.27 -0.57
N ARG A 21 -14.78 -3.43 0.40
CA ARG A 21 -14.69 -2.71 1.68
C ARG A 21 -14.04 -3.55 2.77
N ARG A 22 -14.14 -4.89 2.69
CA ARG A 22 -13.63 -5.81 3.72
C ARG A 22 -13.05 -7.09 3.07
N PRO A 23 -11.72 -7.18 2.90
CA PRO A 23 -10.70 -6.17 3.20
C PRO A 23 -10.77 -4.96 2.25
N TYR A 24 -10.38 -3.78 2.72
CA TYR A 24 -10.48 -2.55 1.92
C TYR A 24 -9.54 -2.60 0.71
N ASN A 25 -10.10 -2.53 -0.49
CA ASN A 25 -9.39 -2.49 -1.76
C ASN A 25 -9.96 -1.38 -2.64
N ALA A 26 -9.09 -0.58 -3.24
CA ALA A 26 -9.47 0.52 -4.10
C ALA A 26 -8.41 0.76 -5.19
N GLU A 27 -8.84 1.26 -6.34
CA GLU A 27 -7.96 1.56 -7.47
C GLU A 27 -7.79 3.07 -7.68
N THR A 28 -6.69 3.46 -8.33
CA THR A 28 -6.46 4.84 -8.75
C THR A 28 -7.55 5.26 -9.74
N PRO A 29 -8.20 6.43 -9.57
CA PRO A 29 -9.24 6.88 -10.50
C PRO A 29 -8.69 7.13 -11.90
N MET A 30 -9.42 6.67 -12.92
CA MET A 30 -9.03 6.79 -14.33
C MET A 30 -8.83 8.24 -14.80
N ASP A 31 -9.51 9.21 -14.20
CA ASP A 31 -9.35 10.64 -14.51
C ASP A 31 -8.08 11.26 -13.89
N THR A 32 -7.37 10.50 -13.06
CA THR A 32 -6.17 10.94 -12.33
C THR A 32 -4.95 10.05 -12.57
N ILE A 33 -5.16 8.83 -13.10
CA ILE A 33 -4.04 7.98 -13.50
C ILE A 33 -3.30 8.64 -14.67
N ALA A 34 -1.97 8.60 -14.63
CA ALA A 34 -1.10 9.23 -15.63
C ALA A 34 -1.23 10.76 -15.81
N THR A 35 -1.92 11.48 -14.91
CA THR A 35 -1.89 12.96 -14.92
C THR A 35 -0.61 13.55 -14.34
N SER A 36 0.24 12.70 -13.72
CA SER A 36 1.57 13.03 -13.19
C SER A 36 2.42 11.76 -13.16
N ASP A 37 3.74 11.90 -13.29
CA ASP A 37 4.69 10.80 -13.14
C ASP A 37 4.63 10.13 -11.75
N ILE A 38 4.27 10.92 -10.73
CA ILE A 38 4.11 10.44 -9.36
C ILE A 38 2.63 10.50 -8.99
N THR A 39 2.02 9.33 -8.84
CA THR A 39 0.64 9.24 -8.33
C THR A 39 0.61 9.77 -6.90
N ALA A 40 -0.24 10.76 -6.63
CA ALA A 40 -0.38 11.34 -5.29
C ALA A 40 -0.80 10.26 -4.28
N ASN A 41 -0.26 10.28 -3.06
CA ASN A 41 -0.55 9.28 -2.01
C ASN A 41 -2.05 9.06 -1.77
N ARG A 42 -2.87 10.13 -1.86
CA ARG A 42 -4.32 10.05 -1.69
C ARG A 42 -5.03 9.29 -2.81
N SER A 43 -4.41 9.19 -3.99
CA SER A 43 -4.95 8.59 -5.21
C SER A 43 -4.33 7.22 -5.48
N PHE A 44 -3.26 6.84 -4.77
CA PHE A 44 -2.58 5.57 -4.94
C PHE A 44 -3.49 4.40 -4.59
N TYR A 45 -3.49 3.35 -5.42
CA TYR A 45 -4.33 2.17 -5.18
C TYR A 45 -4.03 1.52 -3.82
N VAL A 46 -5.05 0.88 -3.25
CA VAL A 46 -4.95 0.17 -1.97
C VAL A 46 -5.29 -1.29 -2.20
N ARG A 47 -4.38 -2.19 -1.83
CA ARG A 47 -4.61 -3.64 -1.85
C ARG A 47 -4.32 -4.29 -0.50
N ASN A 48 -5.38 -4.65 0.22
CA ASN A 48 -5.32 -5.39 1.48
C ASN A 48 -5.90 -6.80 1.33
N HIS A 49 -5.22 -7.78 1.93
CA HIS A 49 -5.76 -9.13 2.13
C HIS A 49 -6.47 -9.28 3.49
N PHE A 50 -6.12 -8.44 4.46
CA PHE A 50 -6.62 -8.49 5.84
C PHE A 50 -6.95 -7.08 6.37
N SER A 51 -7.39 -6.99 7.62
CA SER A 51 -7.54 -5.71 8.32
C SER A 51 -6.20 -5.02 8.53
N ILE A 52 -6.19 -3.69 8.42
CA ILE A 52 -5.00 -2.87 8.68
C ILE A 52 -4.65 -2.95 10.18
N PRO A 53 -3.41 -3.34 10.54
CA PRO A 53 -3.00 -3.44 11.94
C PRO A 53 -2.85 -2.07 12.59
N LYS A 54 -3.23 -1.95 13.87
CA LYS A 54 -2.84 -0.81 14.71
C LYS A 54 -1.45 -1.08 15.29
N VAL A 55 -0.49 -0.23 14.96
CA VAL A 55 0.91 -0.40 15.36
C VAL A 55 1.32 0.73 16.30
N ASP A 56 1.87 0.38 17.46
CA ASP A 56 2.59 1.31 18.34
C ASP A 56 4.06 1.39 17.89
N PRO A 57 4.52 2.52 17.33
CA PRO A 57 5.88 2.66 16.81
C PRO A 57 6.98 2.48 17.86
N SER A 58 6.68 2.78 19.14
CA SER A 58 7.66 2.69 20.23
C SER A 58 7.93 1.23 20.63
N ARG A 59 6.92 0.36 20.49
CA ARG A 59 6.95 -1.05 20.87
C ARG A 59 7.25 -1.99 19.69
N TRP A 60 6.96 -1.56 18.47
CA TRP A 60 7.17 -2.36 17.27
C TRP A 60 8.65 -2.70 17.05
N ARG A 61 8.93 -3.91 16.54
CA ARG A 61 10.26 -4.38 16.17
C ARG A 61 10.22 -5.18 14.88
N LEU A 62 11.15 -4.91 13.96
CA LEU A 62 11.42 -5.75 12.80
C LEU A 62 12.31 -6.91 13.22
N LYS A 63 11.87 -8.15 12.98
CA LYS A 63 12.69 -9.34 13.14
C LYS A 63 13.26 -9.74 11.78
N VAL A 64 14.57 -9.85 11.67
CA VAL A 64 15.27 -10.44 10.52
C VAL A 64 15.86 -11.77 10.98
N SER A 65 15.45 -12.86 10.34
CA SER A 65 15.83 -14.23 10.67
C SER A 65 15.73 -15.13 9.44
N GLY A 66 16.19 -16.37 9.54
CA GLY A 66 16.28 -17.30 8.41
C GLY A 66 17.74 -17.70 8.22
N ASP A 67 18.18 -17.77 6.98
CA ASP A 67 19.57 -18.05 6.62
C ASP A 67 20.46 -16.81 6.77
N VAL A 68 20.79 -16.48 8.02
CA VAL A 68 21.62 -15.32 8.39
C VAL A 68 22.61 -15.73 9.48
N GLU A 69 23.83 -15.19 9.45
CA GLU A 69 24.83 -15.46 10.49
C GLU A 69 24.33 -15.02 11.87
N ARG A 70 23.69 -13.84 11.94
CA ARG A 70 23.21 -13.23 13.19
C ARG A 70 21.80 -12.67 13.01
N PRO A 71 20.77 -13.24 13.65
CA PRO A 71 19.43 -12.68 13.64
C PRO A 71 19.37 -11.27 14.22
N LEU A 72 18.55 -10.40 13.64
CA LEU A 72 18.40 -9.00 14.08
C LEU A 72 16.99 -8.73 14.61
N ARG A 73 16.92 -7.81 15.59
CA ARG A 73 15.67 -7.22 16.09
C ARG A 73 15.81 -5.70 16.11
N LEU A 74 15.26 -5.03 15.10
CA LEU A 74 15.44 -3.59 14.88
C LEU A 74 14.23 -2.80 15.37
N SER A 75 14.47 -1.70 16.09
CA SER A 75 13.43 -0.72 16.41
C SER A 75 13.18 0.22 15.23
N LEU A 76 11.98 0.83 15.15
CA LEU A 76 11.71 1.84 14.12
C LEU A 76 12.72 3.00 14.17
N PRO A 77 13.06 3.60 15.34
CA PRO A 77 14.12 4.62 15.40
C PRO A 77 15.48 4.14 14.90
N SER A 78 15.84 2.87 15.14
CA SER A 78 17.11 2.31 14.63
C SER A 78 17.11 2.23 13.11
N ILE A 79 16.00 1.82 12.49
CA ILE A 79 15.86 1.76 11.02
C ILE A 79 15.94 3.17 10.42
N MET A 80 15.25 4.14 11.03
CA MET A 80 15.21 5.52 10.55
C MET A 80 16.57 6.24 10.60
N ARG A 81 17.54 5.75 11.39
CA ARG A 81 18.92 6.29 11.44
C ARG A 81 19.86 5.64 10.42
N MET A 82 19.44 4.58 9.74
CA MET A 82 20.27 3.94 8.72
C MET A 82 20.39 4.84 7.48
N ARG A 83 21.41 4.59 6.65
CA ARG A 83 21.56 5.29 5.37
C ARG A 83 20.32 5.05 4.50
N THR A 84 19.72 6.14 4.03
CA THR A 84 18.53 6.10 3.17
C THR A 84 18.89 6.26 1.70
N LYS A 85 18.00 5.76 0.83
CA LYS A 85 17.99 6.00 -0.62
C LYS A 85 16.56 6.27 -1.06
N THR A 86 16.38 7.18 -2.00
CA THR A 86 15.09 7.46 -2.64
C THR A 86 15.08 6.81 -4.02
N VAL A 87 14.04 6.01 -4.31
CA VAL A 87 13.88 5.30 -5.59
C VAL A 87 12.46 5.53 -6.08
N VAL A 88 12.31 5.90 -7.35
CA VAL A 88 11.01 5.96 -8.02
C VAL A 88 10.69 4.57 -8.53
N THR A 89 9.56 4.00 -8.11
CA THR A 89 9.15 2.64 -8.48
C THR A 89 7.65 2.56 -8.62
N THR A 90 7.20 2.00 -9.74
CA THR A 90 5.79 1.66 -9.96
C THR A 90 5.49 0.33 -9.26
N MET A 91 4.43 0.32 -8.45
CA MET A 91 3.91 -0.91 -7.85
C MET A 91 2.72 -1.37 -8.68
N GLU A 92 2.78 -2.56 -9.26
CA GLU A 92 1.66 -3.15 -9.99
C GLU A 92 1.10 -4.35 -9.24
N CYS A 93 -0.22 -4.44 -9.13
CA CYS A 93 -0.88 -5.62 -8.58
C CYS A 93 -0.95 -6.69 -9.67
N ALA A 94 -0.66 -7.96 -9.34
CA ALA A 94 -0.75 -9.07 -10.29
C ALA A 94 -2.17 -9.29 -10.88
N GLY A 95 -3.21 -8.67 -10.31
CA GLY A 95 -4.58 -8.71 -10.83
C GLY A 95 -5.02 -7.45 -11.59
N ASN A 96 -4.08 -6.59 -11.98
CA ASN A 96 -4.32 -5.44 -12.87
C ASN A 96 -4.75 -5.90 -14.27
#